data_AF-K2B0I8-F1
#
_entry.id   AF-K2B0I8-F1
#
_cell.length_a   1.000
_cell.length_b   1.000
_cell.length_c   1.000
_cell.angle_alpha   90.00
_cell.angle_beta   90.00
_cell.angle_gamma   90.00
#
_symmetry.space_group_name_H-M   'P 1'
#
loop_
_entity.id
_entity.type
_entity.pdbx_description
1 polymer ?
#
loop_
_entity_poly.entity_id
_entity_poly.type
_entity_poly.pdbx_seq_one_letter_code
_entity_poly.pdbx_strand_id
1 'polypeptide(L)'
;MNETPSLPFKSVAIALLFCAALGPVGLLYSSFLGGVIMILAGFFIFRAKLIGLLLLVWLISCILGVAAVNRYNAKILKSHHL
;
A
#
# COMPACT_ATOMS: atom_id res chain seq x y z
N MET A 1 35.25 -7.86 -7.43
CA MET A 1 34.32 -6.79 -7.00
C MET A 1 33.12 -7.51 -6.41
N ASN A 2 32.98 -7.49 -5.08
CA ASN A 2 31.82 -8.10 -4.41
C ASN A 2 30.63 -7.17 -4.63
N GLU A 3 29.74 -7.55 -5.52
CA GLU A 3 28.47 -6.84 -5.71
C GLU A 3 27.59 -7.18 -4.51
N THR A 4 27.59 -6.31 -3.50
CA THR A 4 26.61 -6.42 -2.41
C THR A 4 25.23 -6.32 -3.05
N PRO A 5 24.37 -7.34 -2.94
CA PRO A 5 23.06 -7.27 -3.55
C PRO A 5 22.33 -6.08 -2.94
N SER A 6 22.16 -5.02 -3.72
CA SER A 6 21.40 -3.83 -3.32
C SER A 6 19.96 -4.28 -3.13
N LEU A 7 19.60 -4.60 -1.89
CA LEU A 7 18.26 -5.02 -1.52
C LEU A 7 17.29 -3.96 -2.07
N PRO A 8 16.30 -4.35 -2.90
CA PRO A 8 15.40 -3.39 -3.51
C PRO A 8 14.48 -2.83 -2.43
N PHE A 9 14.93 -1.76 -1.76
CA PHE A 9 14.09 -0.99 -0.85
C PHE A 9 12.93 -0.44 -1.67
N LYS A 10 11.72 -0.78 -1.26
CA LYS A 10 10.52 -0.32 -1.94
C LYS A 10 10.22 1.10 -1.47
N SER A 11 10.12 2.04 -2.41
CA SER A 11 9.90 3.46 -2.10
C SER A 11 8.50 3.71 -1.54
N VAL A 12 8.44 4.11 -0.28
CA VAL A 12 7.21 4.51 0.43
C VAL A 12 6.53 5.68 -0.29
N ALA A 13 7.33 6.64 -0.81
CA ALA A 13 6.82 7.82 -1.50
C ALA A 13 6.03 7.48 -2.77
N ILE A 14 6.55 6.57 -3.62
CA ILE A 14 5.82 6.11 -4.82
C ILE A 14 4.53 5.40 -4.42
N ALA A 15 4.57 4.55 -3.38
CA ALA A 15 3.39 3.82 -2.92
C ALA A 15 2.30 4.77 -2.37
N LEU A 16 2.70 5.83 -1.67
CA LEU A 16 1.81 6.85 -1.13
C LEU A 16 1.24 7.71 -2.26
N LEU A 17 2.06 8.09 -3.25
CA LEU A 17 1.62 8.84 -4.43
C LEU A 17 0.59 8.04 -5.24
N PHE A 18 0.85 6.74 -5.45
CA PHE A 18 -0.10 5.84 -6.11
C PHE A 18 -1.38 5.67 -5.31
N CYS A 19 -1.31 5.49 -3.98
CA CYS A 19 -2.51 5.43 -3.13
C CYS A 19 -3.30 6.75 -3.12
N ALA A 20 -2.62 7.90 -3.15
CA ALA A 20 -3.28 9.20 -3.18
C ALA A 20 -3.97 9.44 -4.53
N ALA A 21 -3.31 9.12 -5.64
CA ALA A 21 -3.84 9.35 -6.99
C ALA A 21 -4.90 8.32 -7.43
N LEU A 22 -4.71 7.04 -7.10
CA LEU A 22 -5.54 5.92 -7.56
C LEU A 22 -6.37 5.28 -6.42
N GLY A 23 -6.26 5.78 -5.19
CA GLY A 23 -6.98 5.26 -4.04
C GLY A 23 -6.63 3.79 -3.76
N PRO A 24 -7.63 2.90 -3.61
CA PRO A 24 -7.41 1.49 -3.30
C PRO A 24 -6.67 0.73 -4.41
N VAL A 25 -6.71 1.22 -5.64
CA VAL A 25 -5.92 0.66 -6.76
C VAL A 25 -4.43 0.92 -6.56
N GLY A 26 -4.06 2.07 -5.97
CA GLY A 26 -2.68 2.36 -5.61
C GLY A 26 -2.13 1.44 -4.52
N LEU A 27 -3.01 0.85 -3.72
CA LEU A 27 -2.65 -0.09 -2.67
C LEU A 27 -2.16 -1.42 -3.24
N LEU A 28 -2.58 -1.80 -4.46
CA LEU A 28 -2.06 -2.98 -5.17
C LEU A 28 -0.56 -2.88 -5.43
N TYR A 29 -0.03 -1.65 -5.62
CA TYR A 29 1.40 -1.45 -5.76
C TYR A 29 2.14 -1.84 -4.49
N SER A 30 1.57 -1.58 -3.31
CA SER A 30 2.23 -1.85 -2.01
C SER A 30 1.92 -3.25 -1.47
N SER A 31 0.65 -3.66 -1.49
CA SER A 31 0.11 -4.91 -0.94
C SER A 31 -1.01 -5.45 -1.82
N PHE A 32 -0.76 -6.57 -2.50
CA PHE A 32 -1.72 -7.21 -3.39
C PHE A 32 -3.01 -7.58 -2.66
N LEU A 33 -2.89 -8.23 -1.49
CA LEU A 33 -4.05 -8.70 -0.73
C LEU A 33 -4.88 -7.53 -0.15
N GLY A 34 -4.20 -6.48 0.35
CA GLY A 34 -4.88 -5.29 0.87
C GLY A 34 -5.62 -4.51 -0.22
N GLY A 35 -5.02 -4.37 -1.41
CA GLY A 35 -5.63 -3.71 -2.55
C GLY A 35 -6.87 -4.45 -3.06
N VAL A 36 -6.79 -5.77 -3.21
CA VAL A 36 -7.94 -6.59 -3.64
C VAL A 36 -9.12 -6.46 -2.67
N ILE A 37 -8.87 -6.52 -1.36
CA ILE A 37 -9.92 -6.36 -0.34
C ILE A 37 -10.53 -4.95 -0.39
N MET A 38 -9.71 -3.91 -0.52
CA MET A 38 -10.20 -2.54 -0.58
C MET A 38 -10.95 -2.22 -1.88
N ILE A 39 -10.59 -2.86 -3.00
CA ILE A 39 -11.33 -2.74 -4.27
C ILE A 39 -12.71 -3.40 -4.14
N LEU A 40 -12.79 -4.60 -3.55
CA LEU A 40 -14.06 -5.27 -3.29
C LEU A 40 -14.95 -4.44 -2.34
N ALA A 41 -14.36 -3.90 -1.27
CA ALA A 41 -15.06 -2.99 -0.35
C ALA A 41 -15.54 -1.73 -1.07
N GLY A 42 -14.70 -1.12 -1.90
CA GLY A 42 -15.05 0.05 -2.72
C GLY A 42 -16.21 -0.23 -3.67
N PHE A 43 -16.25 -1.40 -4.29
CA PHE A 43 -17.36 -1.82 -5.15
C PHE A 43 -18.69 -1.94 -4.39
N PHE A 44 -18.65 -2.49 -3.17
CA PHE A 44 -19.82 -2.58 -2.30
C PHE A 44 -20.33 -1.20 -1.85
N ILE A 45 -19.41 -0.30 -1.51
CA ILE A 45 -19.70 1.07 -1.09
C ILE A 45 -20.27 1.91 -2.25
N PHE A 46 -19.74 1.72 -3.46
CA PHE A 46 -20.25 2.37 -4.66
C PHE A 46 -21.70 1.97 -4.93
N ARG A 47 -22.04 0.69 -4.76
CA ARG A 47 -23.43 0.20 -4.86
C ARG A 47 -24.34 0.82 -3.78
N ALA A 48 -23.81 1.05 -2.59
CA ALA A 48 -24.55 1.66 -1.49
C ALA A 48 -24.70 3.20 -1.62
N LYS A 49 -24.11 3.85 -2.63
CA LYS A 49 -24.08 5.32 -2.81
C LYS A 49 -23.56 6.10 -1.59
N LEU A 50 -22.75 5.45 -0.74
CA LEU A 50 -22.19 6.05 0.47
C LEU A 50 -20.90 6.80 0.14
N ILE A 51 -21.04 8.00 -0.43
CA ILE A 51 -19.92 8.87 -0.82
C ILE A 51 -19.00 9.23 0.35
N GLY A 52 -19.54 9.42 1.56
CA GLY A 52 -18.74 9.68 2.75
C GLY A 52 -17.83 8.50 3.15
N LEU A 53 -18.30 7.27 2.95
CA LEU A 53 -17.53 6.07 3.25
C LEU A 53 -16.44 5.80 2.21
N LEU A 54 -16.65 6.28 0.97
CA LEU A 54 -15.66 6.22 -0.11
C LEU A 54 -14.39 7.04 0.23
N LEU A 55 -14.56 8.25 0.79
CA LEU A 55 -13.43 9.09 1.24
C LEU A 55 -12.67 8.45 2.41
N LEU A 56 -13.40 7.82 3.34
CA LEU A 56 -12.81 7.06 4.45
C LEU A 56 -11.97 5.88 3.93
N VAL A 57 -12.49 5.11 2.97
CA VAL A 57 -11.74 4.01 2.33
C VAL A 57 -10.51 4.53 1.61
N TRP A 58 -10.58 5.71 0.98
CA TRP A 58 -9.43 6.34 0.34
C TRP A 58 -8.32 6.70 1.35
N LEU A 59 -8.68 7.30 2.49
CA LEU A 59 -7.72 7.64 3.55
C LEU A 59 -7.10 6.39 4.19
N ILE A 60 -7.94 5.40 4.51
CA ILE A 60 -7.50 4.11 5.05
C ILE A 60 -6.55 3.42 4.07
N SER A 61 -6.83 3.54 2.77
CA SER A 61 -6.01 2.99 1.71
C SER A 61 -4.58 3.59 1.73
N CYS A 62 -4.44 4.90 1.89
CA CYS A 62 -3.13 5.54 2.04
C CYS A 62 -2.35 5.02 3.25
N ILE A 63 -3.00 4.91 4.41
CA ILE A 63 -2.36 4.45 5.65
C ILE A 63 -1.89 2.99 5.52
N LEU A 64 -2.75 2.11 4.98
CA LEU A 64 -2.42 0.70 4.75
C LEU A 64 -1.30 0.55 3.71
N GLY A 65 -1.30 1.37 2.66
CA GLY A 65 -0.24 1.40 1.66
C GLY A 65 1.13 1.70 2.27
N VAL A 66 1.21 2.73 3.12
CA VAL A 66 2.45 3.10 3.83
C VAL A 66 2.86 2.05 4.85
N ALA A 67 1.92 1.54 5.64
CA ALA A 67 2.19 0.51 6.65
C ALA A 67 2.74 -0.77 6.01
N ALA A 68 2.23 -1.18 4.85
CA ALA A 68 2.72 -2.36 4.12
C ALA A 68 4.15 -2.17 3.60
N VAL A 69 4.49 -1.00 3.02
CA VAL A 69 5.87 -0.72 2.60
C VAL A 69 6.80 -0.66 3.80
N ASN A 70 6.39 0.01 4.88
CA ASN A 70 7.22 0.12 6.08
C ASN A 70 7.48 -1.26 6.71
N ARG A 71 6.47 -2.14 6.73
CA ARG A 71 6.63 -3.53 7.20
C ARG A 71 7.55 -4.35 6.31
N TYR A 72 7.54 -4.10 4.99
CA TYR A 72 8.47 -4.73 4.06
C TYR A 72 9.91 -4.27 4.32
N ASN A 73 10.14 -2.96 4.41
CA ASN A 73 11.46 -2.39 4.70
C ASN A 73 11.99 -2.82 6.08
N ALA A 74 11.12 -2.86 7.11
CA ALA A 74 11.49 -3.31 8.45
C ALA A 74 11.91 -4.79 8.48
N LYS A 75 11.31 -5.66 7.65
CA LYS A 75 11.75 -7.06 7.51
C LYS A 75 13.16 -7.16 6.93
N ILE A 76 13.45 -6.35 5.91
CA ILE A 76 14.78 -6.31 5.28
C ILE A 76 15.83 -5.78 6.26
N LEU A 77 15.54 -4.69 6.96
CA LEU A 77 16.42 -4.12 7.99
C LEU A 77 16.72 -5.12 9.13
N LYS A 78 15.70 -5.86 9.58
CA LYS A 78 15.87 -6.88 10.62
C LYS A 78 16.69 -8.08 10.13
N SER A 79 16.62 -8.42 8.84
CA SER A 79 17.40 -9.48 8.22
C SER A 79 18.88 -9.13 8.05
N HIS A 80 19.25 -7.85 8.05
CA HIS A 80 20.63 -7.39 7.79
C HIS A 80 21.40 -7.03 9.08
N HIS A 81 20.72 -7.01 10.24
CA HIS A 81 21.30 -6.74 11.55
C HIS A 81 21.62 -8.00 12.38
N LEU A 82 21.50 -9.19 11.78
CA LEU A 82 21.94 -10.49 12.32
C LEU A 82 23.10 -11.02 11.48
#